data_AF-A0A6A3BD81-F1
#
_entry.id   AF-A0A6A3BD81-F1
#
_cell.length_a   1.000
_cell.length_b   1.000
_cell.length_c   1.000
_cell.angle_alpha   90.00
_cell.angle_beta   90.00
_cell.angle_gamma   90.00
#
_symmetry.space_group_name_H-M   'P 1'
#
loop_
_entity.id
_entity.type
_entity.pdbx_description
1 polymer ?
#
loop_
_entity_poly.entity_id
_entity_poly.type
_entity_poly.pdbx_seq_one_letter_code
_entity_poly.pdbx_strand_id
1 'polypeptide(L)'
;MGFWSREIRTTPHYQFPLAERLEDSESEHDEPRYPGLEATKPVEKPRVVVLGTGWAACRFLKGIDTRIYDVVCISPRNHMVFTPLLASTCVGTLEFRSVSEPVTQIQSALATSPNSYFFLASCISLDTTNHEVYCEAMSNGGLPQEPYQFKVAYDKLVIAAGAEPLTFGIKGLPEEEKKRLLHCVIIGGGPTGVEFSGELSDFIRRDVHERYSHVKDYIKVTLIEANEILSSFDVRLRQYATNHLKKSGVHLMRGVVKEVHPKKIILSDGTDVTYGLLVWSTGVEDVFALGDCAGFLEQTGKPVLPALAQVAERQGNMASVGRYKALVDLRQSKDAQGISLAGFVSWLIWRSAYLTRVVSWRNRFYVAVNWATTLVFGRDDSRIG
;
A
#
# COMPACT_ATOMS: atom_id res chain seq x y z
N MET A 1 31.87 -57.18 11.77
CA MET A 1 32.11 -56.08 12.72
C MET A 1 32.93 -55.02 12.01
N GLY A 2 32.50 -53.76 12.01
CA GLY A 2 33.25 -52.63 11.46
C GLY A 2 32.43 -51.76 10.51
N PHE A 3 31.57 -50.91 11.08
CA PHE A 3 30.73 -49.92 10.42
C PHE A 3 31.54 -48.91 9.60
N TRP A 4 31.08 -48.60 8.39
CA TRP A 4 31.50 -47.42 7.63
C TRP A 4 30.75 -46.18 8.17
N SER A 5 31.46 -45.26 8.81
CA SER A 5 30.94 -43.95 9.18
C SER A 5 31.02 -43.00 7.98
N ARG A 6 29.88 -42.72 7.35
CA ARG A 6 29.72 -41.58 6.43
C ARG A 6 29.74 -40.29 7.24
N GLU A 7 30.80 -39.50 7.10
CA GLU A 7 30.86 -38.13 7.62
C GLU A 7 29.83 -37.24 6.91
N ILE A 8 29.07 -36.51 7.72
CA ILE A 8 28.13 -35.48 7.29
C ILE A 8 28.96 -34.24 6.91
N ARG A 9 28.99 -33.87 5.62
CA ARG A 9 29.51 -32.56 5.20
C ARG A 9 28.52 -31.48 5.63
N THR A 10 28.92 -30.68 6.61
CA THR A 10 28.24 -29.44 6.97
C THR A 10 28.41 -28.40 5.85
N THR A 11 27.33 -27.68 5.55
CA THR A 11 27.32 -26.53 4.64
C THR A 11 28.28 -25.43 5.12
N PRO A 12 28.90 -24.64 4.23
CA PRO A 12 29.77 -23.54 4.63
C PRO A 12 28.96 -22.51 5.44
N HIS A 13 29.53 -22.07 6.56
CA HIS A 13 29.03 -20.91 7.29
C HIS A 13 29.05 -19.69 6.38
N TYR A 14 27.89 -19.06 6.17
CA TYR A 14 27.82 -17.72 5.60
C TYR A 14 28.45 -16.74 6.60
N GLN A 15 29.65 -16.25 6.30
CA GLN A 15 30.20 -15.06 6.95
C GLN A 15 29.55 -13.84 6.33
N PHE A 16 28.72 -13.14 7.11
CA PHE A 16 28.37 -11.75 6.80
C PHE A 16 29.62 -10.89 7.04
N PRO A 17 30.00 -9.98 6.12
CA PRO A 17 31.05 -9.01 6.40
C PRO A 17 30.60 -8.14 7.58
N LEU A 18 31.33 -8.22 8.70
CA LEU A 18 31.18 -7.26 9.80
C LEU A 18 31.89 -5.98 9.35
N ALA A 19 31.20 -4.83 9.39
CA ALA A 19 31.81 -3.54 9.08
C ALA A 19 32.90 -3.22 10.11
N GLU A 20 34.12 -2.96 9.65
CA GLU A 20 35.22 -2.46 10.49
C GLU A 20 34.94 -1.03 10.93
N ARG A 21 35.26 -0.75 12.20
CA ARG A 21 35.09 0.53 12.88
C ARG A 21 36.18 1.49 12.40
N LEU A 22 35.80 2.56 11.71
CA LEU A 22 36.69 3.70 11.47
C LEU A 22 36.71 4.56 12.75
N GLU A 23 37.90 4.91 13.21
CA GLU A 23 38.10 5.77 14.38
C GLU A 23 37.63 7.20 14.08
N ASP A 24 36.87 7.76 15.02
CA ASP A 24 36.19 9.04 14.93
C ASP A 24 37.18 10.23 14.94
N SER A 25 37.03 11.13 13.97
CA SER A 25 37.47 12.52 14.09
C SER A 25 36.24 13.42 14.11
N GLU A 26 35.95 14.03 15.26
CA GLU A 26 34.81 14.92 15.50
C GLU A 26 34.88 16.21 14.66
N SER A 27 33.78 16.56 13.98
CA SER A 27 33.35 17.96 13.80
C SER A 27 31.90 18.09 13.25
N GLU A 28 31.07 18.80 14.03
CA GLU A 28 29.97 19.73 13.66
C GLU A 28 28.75 19.26 12.84
N HIS A 29 27.58 19.27 13.51
CA HIS A 29 26.20 19.18 12.97
C HIS A 29 25.84 17.93 12.14
N ASP A 30 25.91 16.74 12.73
CA ASP A 30 25.40 15.54 12.08
C ASP A 30 23.87 15.40 12.19
N GLU A 31 23.18 15.53 11.06
CA GLU A 31 21.87 14.89 10.87
C GLU A 31 22.01 13.38 11.14
N PRO A 32 20.97 12.69 11.67
CA PRO A 32 21.04 11.25 11.92
C PRO A 32 21.34 10.50 10.61
N ARG A 33 22.58 10.01 10.48
CA ARG A 33 23.03 9.26 9.31
C ARG A 33 22.46 7.85 9.37
N TYR A 34 21.28 7.66 8.80
CA TYR A 34 20.68 6.33 8.69
C TYR A 34 21.53 5.44 7.78
N PRO A 35 21.92 4.22 8.21
CA PRO A 35 22.52 3.25 7.31
C PRO A 35 21.50 2.90 6.22
N GLY A 36 21.95 2.53 5.02
CA GLY A 36 20.99 2.34 3.94
C GLY A 36 21.58 2.06 2.58
N LEU A 37 20.68 1.93 1.61
CA LEU A 37 21.07 1.92 0.21
C LEU A 37 21.13 3.35 -0.30
N GLU A 38 22.35 3.81 -0.60
CA GLU A 38 22.58 5.14 -1.17
C GLU A 38 22.07 5.25 -2.62
N ALA A 39 22.11 6.47 -3.16
CA ALA A 39 21.76 6.78 -4.53
C ALA A 39 22.53 5.89 -5.52
N THR A 40 21.85 5.48 -6.59
CA THR A 40 22.42 4.65 -7.65
C THR A 40 23.52 5.39 -8.41
N LYS A 41 24.57 4.66 -8.78
CA LYS A 41 25.66 5.22 -9.59
C LYS A 41 25.27 5.18 -11.09
N PRO A 42 25.84 6.04 -11.95
CA PRO A 42 25.49 6.08 -13.38
C PRO A 42 25.69 4.77 -14.17
N VAL A 43 26.49 3.84 -13.65
CA VAL A 43 26.79 2.53 -14.28
C VAL A 43 25.85 1.43 -13.75
N GLU A 44 25.15 1.69 -12.66
CA GLU A 44 24.20 0.77 -12.05
C GLU A 44 22.85 0.86 -12.75
N LYS A 45 22.03 -0.19 -12.67
CA LYS A 45 20.66 -0.11 -13.16
C LYS A 45 19.86 0.86 -12.28
N PRO A 46 18.88 1.57 -12.83
CA PRO A 46 17.99 2.37 -12.01
C PRO A 46 17.26 1.48 -11.00
N ARG A 47 17.16 1.94 -9.75
CA ARG A 47 16.50 1.25 -8.66
C ARG A 47 15.03 1.64 -8.57
N VAL A 48 14.15 0.64 -8.63
CA VAL A 48 12.72 0.81 -8.37
C VAL A 48 12.41 0.31 -6.96
N VAL A 49 11.98 1.22 -6.09
CA VAL A 49 11.50 0.89 -4.73
C VAL A 49 9.99 0.69 -4.75
N VAL A 50 9.52 -0.44 -4.23
CA VAL A 50 8.10 -0.81 -4.16
C VAL A 50 7.69 -0.95 -2.70
N LEU A 51 6.73 -0.13 -2.26
CA LEU A 51 6.16 -0.18 -0.92
C LEU A 51 4.92 -1.07 -0.91
N GLY A 52 4.98 -2.16 -0.16
CA GLY A 52 3.89 -3.11 0.04
C GLY A 52 4.07 -4.44 -0.70
N THR A 53 3.30 -5.44 -0.27
CA THR A 53 3.22 -6.79 -0.84
C THR A 53 1.78 -7.22 -1.13
N GLY A 54 0.90 -6.23 -1.34
CA GLY A 54 -0.50 -6.44 -1.72
C GLY A 54 -0.69 -6.74 -3.21
N TRP A 55 -1.94 -6.74 -3.66
CA TRP A 55 -2.32 -7.01 -5.05
C TRP A 55 -1.59 -6.12 -6.06
N ALA A 56 -1.65 -4.81 -5.87
CA ALA A 56 -1.02 -3.85 -6.76
C ALA A 56 0.51 -4.04 -6.82
N ALA A 57 1.16 -4.14 -5.66
CA ALA A 57 2.59 -4.34 -5.55
C ALA A 57 3.03 -5.64 -6.23
N CYS A 58 2.41 -6.78 -5.90
CA CYS A 58 2.81 -8.07 -6.44
C CYS A 58 2.48 -8.22 -7.92
N ARG A 59 1.42 -7.58 -8.42
CA ARG A 59 1.14 -7.54 -9.86
C ARG A 59 2.19 -6.74 -10.62
N PHE A 60 2.66 -5.63 -10.05
CA PHE A 60 3.76 -4.82 -10.57
C PHE A 60 5.08 -5.60 -10.54
N LEU A 61 5.45 -6.15 -9.38
CA LEU A 61 6.68 -6.94 -9.19
C LEU A 61 6.75 -8.16 -10.11
N LYS A 62 5.62 -8.79 -10.44
CA LYS A 62 5.58 -9.90 -11.41
C LYS A 62 5.86 -9.45 -12.85
N GLY A 63 5.58 -8.18 -13.18
CA GLY A 63 5.69 -7.64 -14.54
C GLY A 63 6.92 -6.78 -14.82
N ILE A 64 7.62 -6.32 -13.78
CA ILE A 64 8.83 -5.50 -13.93
C ILE A 64 9.98 -6.33 -14.52
N ASP A 65 10.70 -5.73 -15.48
CA ASP A 65 11.86 -6.36 -16.12
C ASP A 65 13.14 -6.07 -15.32
N THR A 66 13.62 -7.08 -14.60
CA THR A 66 14.80 -6.98 -13.73
C THR A 66 16.13 -7.01 -14.49
N ARG A 67 16.09 -7.14 -15.82
CA ARG A 67 17.27 -6.96 -16.68
C ARG A 67 17.66 -5.49 -16.80
N ILE A 68 16.68 -4.59 -16.71
CA ILE A 68 16.86 -3.14 -16.88
C ILE A 68 16.69 -2.35 -15.57
N TYR A 69 16.03 -2.93 -14.56
CA TYR A 69 15.87 -2.32 -13.24
C TYR A 69 16.38 -3.24 -12.14
N ASP A 70 16.99 -2.67 -11.10
CA ASP A 70 17.16 -3.35 -9.81
C ASP A 70 15.95 -3.02 -8.93
N VAL A 71 15.43 -3.99 -8.18
CA VAL A 71 14.15 -3.84 -7.49
C VAL A 71 14.30 -4.06 -5.99
N VAL A 72 13.79 -3.10 -5.22
CA VAL A 72 13.73 -3.19 -3.77
C VAL A 72 12.28 -3.19 -3.33
N CYS A 73 11.85 -4.22 -2.61
CA CYS A 73 10.51 -4.32 -2.06
C CYS A 73 10.55 -4.17 -0.54
N ILE A 74 9.76 -3.24 -0.01
CA ILE A 74 9.72 -2.91 1.42
C ILE A 74 8.30 -3.16 1.92
N SER A 75 8.14 -4.05 2.89
CA SER A 75 6.84 -4.31 3.50
C SER A 75 6.95 -4.99 4.86
N PRO A 76 6.04 -4.71 5.82
CA PRO A 76 5.98 -5.43 7.08
C PRO A 76 5.56 -6.91 6.92
N ARG A 77 5.19 -7.34 5.70
CA ARG A 77 4.81 -8.72 5.39
C ARG A 77 5.60 -9.23 4.18
N ASN A 78 6.15 -10.44 4.29
CA ASN A 78 6.95 -11.09 3.25
C ASN A 78 6.15 -11.89 2.20
N HIS A 79 4.84 -11.79 2.20
CA HIS A 79 3.97 -12.58 1.33
C HIS A 79 2.77 -11.77 0.87
N MET A 80 2.31 -12.08 -0.34
CA MET A 80 1.01 -11.64 -0.84
C MET A 80 -0.09 -12.51 -0.23
N VAL A 81 -1.21 -11.90 0.15
CA VAL A 81 -2.44 -12.60 0.53
C VAL A 81 -3.47 -12.46 -0.59
N PHE A 82 -3.99 -13.58 -1.04
CA PHE A 82 -5.07 -13.64 -2.01
C PHE A 82 -6.42 -13.36 -1.32
N THR A 83 -6.67 -12.08 -1.05
CA THR A 83 -7.78 -11.58 -0.22
C THR A 83 -9.19 -12.08 -0.60
N PRO A 84 -9.55 -12.38 -1.86
CA PRO A 84 -10.87 -12.92 -2.20
C PRO A 84 -11.19 -14.29 -1.58
N LEU A 85 -10.17 -15.07 -1.20
CA LEU A 85 -10.34 -16.37 -0.54
C LEU A 85 -10.13 -16.32 0.98
N LEU A 86 -9.85 -15.14 1.54
CA LEU A 86 -9.55 -14.99 2.97
C LEU A 86 -10.73 -15.41 3.85
N ALA A 87 -11.96 -15.06 3.46
CA ALA A 87 -13.18 -15.50 4.17
C ALA A 87 -13.31 -17.03 4.25
N SER A 88 -12.82 -17.76 3.25
CA SER A 88 -12.83 -19.24 3.27
C SER A 88 -11.80 -19.81 4.25
N THR A 89 -10.73 -19.09 4.54
CA THR A 89 -9.72 -19.52 5.53
C THR A 89 -10.16 -19.32 6.97
N CYS A 90 -10.98 -18.29 7.24
CA CYS A 90 -11.54 -18.03 8.56
C CYS A 90 -12.45 -19.15 9.07
N VAL A 91 -12.99 -19.97 8.15
CA VAL A 91 -13.95 -21.04 8.46
C VAL A 91 -13.43 -22.43 8.07
N GLY A 92 -12.11 -22.61 7.98
CA GLY A 92 -11.49 -23.92 7.74
C GLY A 92 -11.79 -24.57 6.38
N THR A 93 -12.37 -23.82 5.42
CA THR A 93 -12.63 -24.31 4.05
C THR A 93 -11.36 -24.28 3.19
N LEU A 94 -10.40 -23.43 3.55
CA LEU A 94 -9.07 -23.37 2.96
C LEU A 94 -8.04 -23.17 4.07
N GLU A 95 -6.88 -23.79 3.96
CA GLU A 95 -5.75 -23.44 4.82
C GLU A 95 -5.22 -22.05 4.43
N PHE A 96 -4.87 -21.21 5.41
CA PHE A 96 -4.31 -19.88 5.15
C PHE A 96 -3.07 -19.91 4.21
N ARG A 97 -2.20 -20.92 4.36
CA ARG A 97 -1.03 -21.09 3.49
C ARG A 97 -1.37 -21.34 2.02
N SER A 98 -2.57 -21.85 1.73
CA SER A 98 -3.03 -22.07 0.36
C SER A 98 -3.38 -20.77 -0.37
N VAL A 99 -3.60 -19.68 0.36
CA VAL A 99 -3.98 -18.37 -0.19
C VAL A 99 -2.89 -17.32 0.02
N SER A 100 -1.71 -17.69 0.53
CA SER A 100 -0.57 -16.79 0.69
C SER A 100 0.63 -17.22 -0.15
N GLU A 101 1.29 -16.27 -0.80
CA GLU A 101 2.46 -16.54 -1.66
C GLU A 101 3.63 -15.64 -1.25
N PRO A 102 4.81 -16.21 -0.90
CA PRO A 102 5.98 -15.39 -0.58
C PRO A 102 6.37 -14.47 -1.74
N VAL A 103 6.68 -13.21 -1.44
CA VAL A 103 6.97 -12.19 -2.46
C VAL A 103 8.18 -12.57 -3.31
N THR A 104 9.17 -13.26 -2.72
CA THR A 104 10.36 -13.77 -3.41
C THR A 104 10.07 -14.88 -4.40
N GLN A 105 8.91 -15.56 -4.31
CA GLN A 105 8.47 -16.51 -5.35
C GLN A 105 7.73 -15.80 -6.49
N ILE A 106 7.11 -14.64 -6.21
CA ILE A 106 6.45 -13.81 -7.21
C ILE A 106 7.49 -13.08 -8.07
N GLN A 107 8.53 -12.55 -7.43
CA GLN A 107 9.68 -11.92 -8.07
C GLN A 107 10.97 -12.51 -7.50
N SER A 108 11.53 -13.48 -8.22
CA SER A 108 12.73 -14.21 -7.80
C SER A 108 13.98 -13.34 -7.70
N ALA A 109 14.02 -12.20 -8.41
CA ALA A 109 15.13 -11.25 -8.31
C ALA A 109 15.35 -10.76 -6.87
N LEU A 110 14.29 -10.60 -6.08
CA LEU A 110 14.36 -10.20 -4.67
C LEU A 110 15.15 -11.18 -3.78
N ALA A 111 15.39 -12.41 -4.26
CA ALA A 111 16.16 -13.43 -3.55
C ALA A 111 17.46 -13.84 -4.27
N THR A 112 17.62 -13.52 -5.56
CA THR A 112 18.67 -14.10 -6.41
C THR A 112 19.49 -13.08 -7.17
N SER A 113 18.92 -11.91 -7.48
CA SER A 113 19.62 -10.90 -8.25
C SER A 113 20.49 -10.05 -7.32
N PRO A 114 21.72 -9.71 -7.74
CA PRO A 114 22.50 -8.71 -7.02
C PRO A 114 21.71 -7.38 -7.01
N ASN A 115 21.85 -6.61 -5.93
CA ASN A 115 21.24 -5.28 -5.76
C ASN A 115 19.70 -5.24 -5.74
N SER A 116 19.03 -6.39 -5.78
CA SER A 116 17.57 -6.49 -5.57
C SER A 116 17.28 -7.11 -4.21
N TYR A 117 16.42 -6.47 -3.43
CA TYR A 117 16.25 -6.80 -2.02
C TYR A 117 14.79 -6.82 -1.61
N PHE A 118 14.43 -7.76 -0.73
CA PHE A 118 13.22 -7.65 0.07
C PHE A 118 13.58 -7.25 1.50
N PHE A 119 13.07 -6.12 1.97
CA PHE A 119 13.18 -5.68 3.35
C PHE A 119 11.86 -5.91 4.10
N LEU A 120 11.94 -6.70 5.17
CA LEU A 120 10.84 -6.88 6.11
C LEU A 120 10.79 -5.67 7.05
N ALA A 121 10.17 -4.59 6.58
CA ALA A 121 10.19 -3.29 7.22
C ALA A 121 8.95 -2.48 6.88
N SER A 122 8.58 -1.55 7.75
CA SER A 122 7.56 -0.54 7.49
C SER A 122 8.20 0.73 6.96
N CYS A 123 7.64 1.32 5.90
CA CYS A 123 7.97 2.69 5.51
C CYS A 123 7.41 3.63 6.58
N ILE A 124 8.29 4.38 7.24
CA ILE A 124 7.91 5.37 8.24
C ILE A 124 7.84 6.76 7.63
N SER A 125 8.76 7.10 6.73
CA SER A 125 8.68 8.38 6.03
C SER A 125 9.24 8.39 4.62
N LEU A 126 8.81 9.39 3.86
CA LEU A 126 9.21 9.63 2.48
C LEU A 126 9.78 11.03 2.34
N ASP A 127 11.00 11.12 1.81
CA ASP A 127 11.59 12.36 1.31
C ASP A 127 11.55 12.34 -0.22
N THR A 128 10.68 13.17 -0.78
CA THR A 128 10.48 13.28 -2.23
C THR A 128 11.48 14.23 -2.90
N THR A 129 12.20 15.04 -2.12
CA THR A 129 13.21 15.97 -2.64
C THR A 129 14.53 15.25 -2.84
N ASN A 130 14.93 14.44 -1.86
CA ASN A 130 16.18 13.67 -1.90
C ASN A 130 16.02 12.28 -2.52
N HIS A 131 14.79 11.90 -2.89
CA HIS A 131 14.46 10.59 -3.43
C HIS A 131 14.81 9.44 -2.47
N GLU A 132 14.39 9.55 -1.21
CA GLU A 132 14.69 8.58 -0.15
C GLU A 132 13.43 8.07 0.57
N VAL A 133 13.46 6.80 0.94
CA VAL A 133 12.47 6.15 1.80
C VAL A 133 13.13 5.80 3.12
N TYR A 134 12.55 6.25 4.22
CA TYR A 134 12.95 5.90 5.58
C TYR A 134 12.10 4.76 6.10
N CYS A 135 12.77 3.74 6.62
CA CYS A 135 12.16 2.47 6.97
C CYS A 135 12.52 2.07 8.39
N GLU A 136 11.60 1.35 9.03
CA GLU A 136 11.82 0.69 10.32
C GLU A 136 11.68 -0.82 10.13
N ALA A 137 12.74 -1.56 10.44
CA ALA A 137 12.75 -3.01 10.31
C ALA A 137 11.79 -3.66 11.31
N MET A 138 11.09 -4.71 10.88
CA MET A 138 10.31 -5.54 11.78
C MET A 138 11.26 -6.41 12.61
N SER A 139 11.39 -6.13 13.90
CA SER A 139 12.28 -6.90 14.76
C SER A 139 11.60 -8.13 15.36
N ASN A 140 12.38 -9.21 15.47
CA ASN A 140 12.10 -10.37 16.31
C ASN A 140 13.23 -10.61 17.35
N GLY A 141 13.92 -9.55 17.79
CA GLY A 141 14.92 -9.61 18.86
C GLY A 141 16.34 -10.03 18.45
N GLY A 142 16.89 -9.43 17.40
CA GLY A 142 18.21 -9.81 16.87
C GLY A 142 18.98 -8.71 16.13
N LEU A 143 18.53 -7.46 16.21
CA LEU A 143 19.19 -6.33 15.57
C LEU A 143 20.10 -5.59 16.57
N PRO A 144 21.19 -4.94 16.10
CA PRO A 144 22.14 -4.26 16.99
C PRO A 144 21.52 -3.12 17.82
N GLN A 145 20.45 -2.52 17.30
CA GLN A 145 19.71 -1.43 17.91
C GLN A 145 18.23 -1.57 17.55
N GLU A 146 17.33 -1.36 18.52
CA GLU A 146 15.88 -1.40 18.31
C GLU A 146 15.23 -0.07 18.76
N PRO A 147 14.33 0.53 17.95
CA PRO A 147 13.98 0.13 16.58
C PRO A 147 15.15 0.33 15.60
N TYR A 148 15.35 -0.63 14.70
CA TYR A 148 16.38 -0.50 13.67
C TYR A 148 15.82 0.26 12.47
N GLN A 149 16.34 1.47 12.26
CA GLN A 149 15.91 2.35 11.18
C GLN A 149 17.00 2.47 10.12
N PHE A 150 16.58 2.52 8.87
CA PHE A 150 17.47 2.58 7.70
C PHE A 150 16.81 3.36 6.57
N LYS A 151 17.61 3.84 5.62
CA LYS A 151 17.13 4.56 4.44
C LYS A 151 17.35 3.77 3.14
N VAL A 152 16.53 4.05 2.13
CA VAL A 152 16.66 3.48 0.78
C VAL A 152 16.42 4.59 -0.23
N ALA A 153 17.47 4.98 -0.95
CA ALA A 153 17.36 5.89 -2.08
C ALA A 153 16.73 5.17 -3.29
N TYR A 154 15.95 5.90 -4.09
CA TYR A 154 15.23 5.37 -5.26
C TYR A 154 15.43 6.21 -6.52
N ASP A 155 15.43 5.57 -7.69
CA ASP A 155 15.25 6.25 -8.97
C ASP A 155 13.77 6.35 -9.35
N LYS A 156 12.97 5.35 -8.97
CA LYS A 156 11.51 5.36 -9.09
C LYS A 156 10.89 4.75 -7.83
N LEU A 157 9.80 5.35 -7.34
CA LEU A 157 9.04 4.87 -6.19
C LEU A 157 7.64 4.42 -6.61
N VAL A 158 7.24 3.22 -6.16
CA VAL A 158 5.88 2.69 -6.33
C VAL A 158 5.24 2.49 -4.96
N ILE A 159 4.28 3.33 -4.64
CA ILE A 159 3.47 3.27 -3.42
C ILE A 159 2.28 2.35 -3.68
N ALA A 160 2.28 1.17 -3.06
CA ALA A 160 1.24 0.16 -3.18
C ALA A 160 0.90 -0.45 -1.80
N ALA A 161 0.88 0.41 -0.78
CA ALA A 161 0.66 0.04 0.62
C ALA A 161 -0.77 -0.49 0.89
N GLY A 162 -1.72 -0.17 0.00
CA GLY A 162 -3.14 -0.48 0.19
C GLY A 162 -3.81 0.50 1.15
N ALA A 163 -4.89 0.06 1.80
CA ALA A 163 -5.62 0.85 2.78
C ALA A 163 -5.76 0.08 4.10
N GLU A 164 -5.82 0.81 5.21
CA GLU A 164 -6.13 0.24 6.53
C GLU A 164 -7.63 0.36 6.85
N PRO A 165 -8.22 -0.64 7.52
CA PRO A 165 -9.62 -0.57 7.90
C PRO A 165 -9.84 0.53 8.95
N LEU A 166 -10.69 1.49 8.63
CA LEU A 166 -11.19 2.46 9.60
C LEU A 166 -12.13 1.74 10.58
N THR A 167 -11.85 1.83 11.88
CA THR A 167 -12.65 1.20 12.94
C THR A 167 -13.96 1.94 13.25
N PHE A 168 -14.38 2.86 12.38
CA PHE A 168 -15.64 3.61 12.45
C PHE A 168 -16.01 4.17 13.85
N GLY A 169 -15.01 4.52 14.67
CA GLY A 169 -15.23 5.22 15.93
C GLY A 169 -15.97 4.41 17.00
N ILE A 170 -15.50 3.21 17.33
CA ILE A 170 -15.92 2.50 18.56
C ILE A 170 -15.69 3.43 19.77
N LYS A 171 -16.68 3.50 20.69
CA LYS A 171 -16.66 4.37 21.88
C LYS A 171 -15.34 4.24 22.67
N GLY A 172 -14.67 5.36 22.95
CA GLY A 172 -13.51 5.41 23.85
C GLY A 172 -12.23 6.07 23.31
N LEU A 173 -12.21 6.58 22.06
CA LEU A 173 -11.03 7.27 21.53
C LEU A 173 -10.80 8.65 22.21
N PRO A 174 -9.55 9.00 22.54
CA PRO A 174 -9.20 10.35 22.99
C PRO A 174 -9.59 11.42 21.96
N GLU A 175 -9.95 12.60 22.44
CA GLU A 175 -10.40 13.74 21.61
C GLU A 175 -9.36 14.15 20.56
N GLU A 176 -8.07 14.15 20.91
CA GLU A 176 -6.99 14.47 19.99
C GLU A 176 -6.87 13.45 18.85
N GLU A 177 -7.14 12.17 19.13
CA GLU A 177 -7.12 11.14 18.09
C GLU A 177 -8.33 11.26 17.16
N LYS A 178 -9.49 11.71 17.66
CA LYS A 178 -10.65 12.03 16.81
C LYS A 178 -10.35 13.20 15.86
N LYS A 179 -9.78 14.29 16.38
CA LYS A 179 -9.37 15.45 15.56
C LYS A 179 -8.39 15.03 14.48
N ARG A 180 -7.39 14.22 14.85
CA ARG A 180 -6.42 13.69 13.89
C ARG A 180 -7.10 12.85 12.81
N LEU A 181 -7.87 11.83 13.19
CA LEU A 181 -8.52 10.91 12.26
C LEU A 181 -9.49 11.62 11.31
N LEU A 182 -10.09 12.73 11.74
CA LEU A 182 -11.05 13.51 10.97
C LEU A 182 -10.43 14.75 10.29
N HIS A 183 -9.11 14.88 10.33
CA HIS A 183 -8.38 15.90 9.58
C HIS A 183 -7.96 15.33 8.21
N CYS A 184 -8.58 15.85 7.16
CA CYS A 184 -8.22 15.59 5.77
C CYS A 184 -7.24 16.66 5.29
N VAL A 185 -6.06 16.24 4.85
CA VAL A 185 -5.01 17.11 4.32
C VAL A 185 -4.83 16.82 2.83
N ILE A 186 -4.96 17.85 2.00
CA ILE A 186 -4.77 17.79 0.55
C ILE A 186 -3.50 18.55 0.22
N ILE A 187 -2.56 17.92 -0.47
CA ILE A 187 -1.31 18.52 -0.93
C ILE A 187 -1.45 18.84 -2.42
N GLY A 188 -1.23 20.11 -2.77
CA GLY A 188 -1.27 20.60 -4.15
C GLY A 188 -2.47 21.49 -4.44
N GLY A 189 -2.20 22.78 -4.64
CA GLY A 189 -3.16 23.80 -5.02
C GLY A 189 -3.46 23.87 -6.51
N GLY A 190 -3.10 22.85 -7.29
CA GLY A 190 -3.52 22.74 -8.71
C GLY A 190 -5.04 22.56 -8.85
N PRO A 191 -5.59 22.55 -10.08
CA PRO A 191 -7.01 22.36 -10.32
C PRO A 191 -7.61 21.15 -9.58
N THR A 192 -6.90 20.02 -9.65
CA THR A 192 -7.22 18.74 -9.01
C THR A 192 -7.41 18.85 -7.49
N GLY A 193 -6.42 19.39 -6.78
CA GLY A 193 -6.49 19.51 -5.32
C GLY A 193 -7.50 20.56 -4.86
N VAL A 194 -7.66 21.64 -5.62
CA VAL A 194 -8.67 22.69 -5.36
C VAL A 194 -10.09 22.14 -5.51
N GLU A 195 -10.36 21.43 -6.60
CA GLU A 195 -11.66 20.80 -6.88
C GLU A 195 -12.00 19.78 -5.79
N PHE A 196 -11.08 18.84 -5.51
CA PHE A 196 -11.29 17.83 -4.48
C PHE A 196 -11.50 18.45 -3.09
N SER A 197 -10.74 19.48 -2.72
CA SER A 197 -10.89 20.15 -1.43
C SER A 197 -12.27 20.81 -1.29
N GLY A 198 -12.77 21.42 -2.37
CA GLY A 198 -14.10 22.01 -2.42
C GLY A 198 -15.19 20.96 -2.26
N GLU A 199 -15.18 19.93 -3.11
CA GLU A 199 -16.18 18.84 -3.10
C GLU A 199 -16.21 18.08 -1.78
N LEU A 200 -15.03 17.76 -1.22
CA LEU A 200 -14.95 17.10 0.08
C LEU A 200 -15.53 17.98 1.19
N SER A 201 -15.23 19.28 1.18
CA SER A 201 -15.76 20.22 2.17
C SER A 201 -17.28 20.37 2.06
N ASP A 202 -17.82 20.44 0.85
CA ASP A 202 -19.26 20.50 0.60
C ASP A 202 -19.97 19.21 1.07
N PHE A 203 -19.45 18.04 0.72
CA PHE A 203 -19.95 16.74 1.21
C PHE A 203 -19.95 16.66 2.74
N ILE A 204 -18.86 17.08 3.37
CA ILE A 204 -18.75 17.08 4.84
C ILE A 204 -19.84 17.97 5.44
N ARG A 205 -20.02 19.19 4.92
CA ARG A 205 -20.92 20.18 5.50
C ARG A 205 -22.39 19.90 5.24
N ARG A 206 -22.73 19.31 4.09
CA ARG A 206 -24.12 19.02 3.72
C ARG A 206 -24.54 17.65 4.22
N ASP A 207 -23.80 16.60 3.88
CA ASP A 207 -24.24 15.22 4.10
C ASP A 207 -23.77 14.65 5.44
N VAL A 208 -22.50 14.91 5.79
CA VAL A 208 -21.90 14.32 7.01
C VAL A 208 -22.38 15.04 8.26
N HIS A 209 -22.53 16.37 8.23
CA HIS A 209 -23.01 17.13 9.38
C HIS A 209 -24.42 16.73 9.85
N GLU A 210 -25.31 16.38 8.91
CA GLU A 210 -26.67 15.94 9.21
C GLU A 210 -26.68 14.55 9.87
N ARG A 211 -25.88 13.62 9.36
CA ARG A 211 -25.90 12.21 9.81
C ARG A 211 -24.98 11.94 11.01
N TYR A 212 -23.91 12.70 11.15
CA TYR A 212 -22.84 12.49 12.13
C TYR A 212 -22.58 13.75 12.97
N SER A 213 -23.66 14.34 13.48
CA SER A 213 -23.64 15.59 14.25
C SER A 213 -22.73 15.58 15.49
N HIS A 214 -22.44 14.40 16.05
CA HIS A 214 -21.59 14.21 17.22
C HIS A 214 -20.09 14.27 16.93
N VAL A 215 -19.67 14.25 15.65
CA VAL A 215 -18.26 14.37 15.25
C VAL A 215 -17.96 15.53 14.30
N LYS A 216 -19.01 16.26 13.86
CA LYS A 216 -18.91 17.30 12.84
C LYS A 216 -17.84 18.37 13.16
N ASP A 217 -17.70 18.74 14.43
CA ASP A 217 -16.81 19.81 14.88
C ASP A 217 -15.34 19.38 14.91
N TYR A 218 -15.05 18.08 14.78
CA TYR A 218 -13.69 17.56 14.64
C TYR A 218 -13.22 17.47 13.18
N ILE A 219 -14.14 17.56 12.21
CA ILE A 219 -13.79 17.37 10.81
C ILE A 219 -13.13 18.62 10.26
N LYS A 220 -11.91 18.49 9.76
CA LYS A 220 -11.12 19.60 9.21
C LYS A 220 -10.62 19.22 7.82
N VAL A 221 -10.72 20.15 6.88
CA VAL A 221 -10.12 20.03 5.55
C VAL A 221 -9.04 21.09 5.41
N THR A 222 -7.79 20.68 5.19
CA THR A 222 -6.67 21.60 4.91
C THR A 222 -6.13 21.35 3.51
N LEU A 223 -6.01 22.41 2.71
CA LEU A 223 -5.31 22.40 1.44
C LEU A 223 -3.96 23.11 1.60
N ILE A 224 -2.87 22.39 1.31
CA ILE A 224 -1.49 22.89 1.41
C ILE A 224 -0.93 23.08 0.00
N GLU A 225 -0.39 24.27 -0.26
CA GLU A 225 0.26 24.62 -1.53
C GLU A 225 1.55 25.40 -1.26
N ALA A 226 2.60 25.17 -2.06
CA ALA A 226 3.89 25.83 -1.90
C ALA A 226 3.77 27.36 -2.09
N ASN A 227 3.02 27.77 -3.11
CA ASN A 227 2.87 29.18 -3.48
C ASN A 227 1.41 29.65 -3.43
N GLU A 228 0.80 29.83 -4.60
CA GLU A 228 -0.59 30.22 -4.78
C GLU A 228 -1.35 29.07 -5.43
N ILE A 229 -2.57 28.83 -4.96
CA ILE A 229 -3.46 27.89 -5.64
C ILE A 229 -3.77 28.37 -7.06
N LEU A 230 -4.00 27.42 -7.97
CA LEU A 230 -4.34 27.66 -9.37
C LEU A 230 -3.34 28.61 -10.04
N SER A 231 -2.05 28.37 -9.85
CA SER A 231 -0.96 29.26 -10.30
C SER A 231 -0.98 29.57 -11.80
N SER A 232 -1.60 28.73 -12.63
CA SER A 232 -1.82 28.94 -14.07
C SER A 232 -2.96 29.94 -14.41
N PHE A 233 -3.75 30.37 -13.43
CA PHE A 233 -4.88 31.29 -13.61
C PHE A 233 -4.52 32.74 -13.25
N ASP A 234 -5.26 33.69 -13.81
CA ASP A 234 -5.13 35.12 -13.49
C ASP A 234 -5.34 35.40 -11.99
N VAL A 235 -4.63 36.40 -11.48
CA VAL A 235 -4.66 36.82 -10.06
C VAL A 235 -6.07 37.00 -9.52
N ARG A 236 -6.99 37.58 -10.31
CA ARG A 236 -8.38 37.80 -9.89
C ARG A 236 -9.13 36.49 -9.64
N LEU A 237 -8.92 35.48 -10.50
CA LEU A 237 -9.56 34.18 -10.39
C LEU A 237 -8.99 33.38 -9.21
N ARG A 238 -7.67 33.46 -8.98
CA ARG A 238 -7.03 32.85 -7.80
C ARG A 238 -7.57 33.44 -6.50
N GLN A 239 -7.77 34.75 -6.44
CA GLN A 239 -8.35 35.42 -5.26
C GLN A 239 -9.81 35.00 -5.05
N TYR A 240 -10.60 34.87 -6.12
CA TYR A 240 -11.97 34.38 -6.05
C TYR A 240 -12.02 32.96 -5.47
N ALA A 241 -11.23 32.04 -6.02
CA ALA A 241 -11.14 30.65 -5.56
C ALA A 241 -10.71 30.56 -4.09
N THR A 242 -9.69 31.35 -3.70
CA THR A 242 -9.21 31.44 -2.31
C THR A 242 -10.31 31.86 -1.35
N ASN A 243 -11.07 32.92 -1.71
CA ASN A 243 -12.17 33.41 -0.89
C ASN A 243 -13.33 32.41 -0.83
N HIS A 244 -13.61 31.72 -1.93
CA HIS A 244 -14.64 30.69 -1.99
C HIS A 244 -14.31 29.50 -1.09
N LEU A 245 -13.12 28.89 -1.25
CA LEU A 245 -12.67 27.76 -0.44
C LEU A 245 -12.69 28.07 1.07
N LYS A 246 -12.21 29.25 1.47
CA LYS A 246 -12.26 29.70 2.86
C LYS A 246 -13.70 29.80 3.38
N LYS A 247 -14.63 30.33 2.58
CA LYS A 247 -16.06 30.40 2.93
C LYS A 247 -16.70 29.01 3.02
N SER A 248 -16.28 28.08 2.18
CA SER A 248 -16.71 26.68 2.23
C SER A 248 -16.11 25.93 3.44
N GLY A 249 -15.16 26.51 4.18
CA GLY A 249 -14.58 25.92 5.38
C GLY A 249 -13.30 25.13 5.14
N VAL A 250 -12.69 25.27 3.96
CA VAL A 250 -11.35 24.73 3.68
C VAL A 250 -10.30 25.65 4.29
N HIS A 251 -9.41 25.07 5.09
CA HIS A 251 -8.26 25.77 5.64
C HIS A 251 -7.13 25.80 4.61
N LEU A 252 -6.78 26.98 4.12
CA LEU A 252 -5.66 27.14 3.19
C LEU A 252 -4.38 27.39 3.98
N MET A 253 -3.36 26.58 3.71
CA MET A 253 -2.06 26.65 4.34
C MET A 253 -0.99 26.75 3.24
N ARG A 254 0.00 27.62 3.45
CA ARG A 254 1.18 27.66 2.58
C ARG A 254 2.25 26.76 3.16
N GLY A 255 2.88 25.97 2.31
CA GLY A 255 3.95 25.08 2.73
C GLY A 255 4.40 24.12 1.65
N VAL A 256 5.66 23.73 1.74
CA VAL A 256 6.21 22.61 0.97
C VAL A 256 6.34 21.44 1.93
N VAL A 257 5.83 20.28 1.55
CA VAL A 257 5.98 19.07 2.37
C VAL A 257 7.41 18.55 2.21
N LYS A 258 8.14 18.45 3.32
CA LYS A 258 9.49 17.88 3.37
C LYS A 258 9.42 16.38 3.59
N GLU A 259 8.65 15.96 4.61
CA GLU A 259 8.55 14.56 5.03
C GLU A 259 7.09 14.16 5.26
N VAL A 260 6.77 12.92 4.92
CA VAL A 260 5.46 12.31 5.22
C VAL A 260 5.66 11.20 6.23
N HIS A 261 5.00 11.26 7.39
CA HIS A 261 4.99 10.22 8.43
C HIS A 261 3.60 9.57 8.51
N PRO A 262 3.38 8.41 9.17
CA PRO A 262 2.11 7.69 9.08
C PRO A 262 0.90 8.45 9.65
N LYS A 263 1.14 9.41 10.54
CA LYS A 263 0.10 10.19 11.25
C LYS A 263 0.23 11.70 11.09
N LYS A 264 1.29 12.17 10.41
CA LYS A 264 1.59 13.60 10.25
C LYS A 264 2.49 13.83 9.04
N ILE A 265 2.53 15.05 8.56
CA ILE A 265 3.54 15.53 7.60
C ILE A 265 4.37 16.64 8.27
N ILE A 266 5.61 16.80 7.82
CA ILE A 266 6.50 17.87 8.24
C ILE A 266 6.73 18.79 7.05
N LEU A 267 6.44 20.08 7.22
CA LEU A 267 6.68 21.09 6.20
C LEU A 267 8.14 21.57 6.25
N SER A 268 8.64 22.18 5.17
CA SER A 268 10.01 22.67 5.06
C SER A 268 10.36 23.75 6.11
N ASP A 269 9.37 24.41 6.71
CA ASP A 269 9.55 25.36 7.81
C ASP A 269 9.56 24.70 9.20
N GLY A 270 9.48 23.37 9.27
CA GLY A 270 9.44 22.58 10.50
C GLY A 270 8.04 22.40 11.09
N THR A 271 6.98 22.91 10.45
CA THR A 271 5.61 22.75 10.94
C THR A 271 5.12 21.31 10.81
N ASP A 272 4.66 20.74 11.92
CA ASP A 272 3.97 19.45 11.96
C ASP A 272 2.47 19.62 11.64
N VAL A 273 1.95 18.86 10.67
CA VAL A 273 0.51 18.80 10.37
C VAL A 273 0.03 17.35 10.50
N THR A 274 -0.79 17.07 11.52
CA THR A 274 -1.36 15.74 11.71
C THR A 274 -2.51 15.49 10.72
N TYR A 275 -2.77 14.23 10.40
CA TYR A 275 -3.86 13.89 9.49
C TYR A 275 -4.43 12.50 9.76
N GLY A 276 -5.65 12.27 9.28
CA GLY A 276 -6.31 10.98 9.18
C GLY A 276 -6.43 10.51 7.74
N LEU A 277 -6.61 11.45 6.82
CA LEU A 277 -6.55 11.23 5.38
C LEU A 277 -5.58 12.22 4.75
N LEU A 278 -4.55 11.73 4.07
CA LEU A 278 -3.63 12.54 3.26
C LEU A 278 -3.91 12.26 1.79
N VAL A 279 -4.21 13.30 1.02
CA VAL A 279 -4.43 13.24 -0.42
C VAL A 279 -3.34 14.01 -1.12
N TRP A 280 -2.55 13.33 -1.93
CA TRP A 280 -1.48 13.95 -2.69
C TRP A 280 -1.93 14.19 -4.13
N SER A 281 -2.09 15.46 -4.51
CA SER A 281 -2.65 15.88 -5.80
C SER A 281 -1.68 16.65 -6.69
N THR A 282 -0.40 16.75 -6.29
CA THR A 282 0.68 17.21 -7.18
C THR A 282 1.32 16.02 -7.87
N GLY A 283 1.77 16.24 -9.11
CA GLY A 283 2.68 15.30 -9.75
C GLY A 283 4.05 15.40 -9.08
N VAL A 284 4.49 14.32 -8.45
CA VAL A 284 5.87 14.16 -8.03
C VAL A 284 6.54 13.32 -9.11
N GLU A 285 7.60 13.85 -9.70
CA GLU A 285 8.37 13.11 -10.69
C GLU A 285 8.85 11.81 -10.04
N ASP A 286 8.78 10.71 -10.78
CA ASP A 286 9.32 9.42 -10.37
C ASP A 286 8.64 8.73 -9.18
N VAL A 287 7.53 9.28 -8.68
CA VAL A 287 6.67 8.64 -7.68
C VAL A 287 5.33 8.24 -8.29
N PHE A 288 4.97 6.97 -8.11
CA PHE A 288 3.75 6.37 -8.64
C PHE A 288 2.95 5.74 -7.50
N ALA A 289 1.62 5.82 -7.55
CA ALA A 289 0.73 5.15 -6.60
C ALA A 289 -0.16 4.13 -7.32
N LEU A 290 -0.34 2.94 -6.73
CA LEU A 290 -1.14 1.86 -7.30
C LEU A 290 -2.05 1.19 -6.25
N GLY A 291 -3.23 0.75 -6.68
CA GLY A 291 -4.18 0.02 -5.82
C GLY A 291 -4.98 0.94 -4.91
N ASP A 292 -5.37 0.43 -3.75
CA ASP A 292 -6.34 1.09 -2.85
C ASP A 292 -5.83 2.42 -2.25
N CYS A 293 -4.52 2.69 -2.31
CA CYS A 293 -3.93 3.97 -1.91
C CYS A 293 -3.92 5.03 -3.02
N ALA A 294 -4.38 4.70 -4.24
CA ALA A 294 -4.41 5.59 -5.39
C ALA A 294 -5.85 5.99 -5.74
N GLY A 295 -6.08 7.29 -5.95
CA GLY A 295 -7.33 7.84 -6.47
C GLY A 295 -7.11 8.63 -7.76
N PHE A 296 -8.11 8.68 -8.63
CA PHE A 296 -8.11 9.51 -9.83
C PHE A 296 -9.31 10.47 -9.78
N LEU A 297 -9.12 11.73 -10.20
CA LEU A 297 -10.23 12.65 -10.39
C LEU A 297 -10.91 12.47 -11.75
N GLU A 298 -12.20 12.79 -11.78
CA GLU A 298 -13.18 12.49 -12.83
C GLU A 298 -12.83 13.08 -14.21
N GLN A 299 -11.91 14.05 -14.29
CA GLN A 299 -11.44 14.67 -15.53
C GLN A 299 -10.86 13.69 -16.56
N THR A 300 -10.53 12.45 -16.16
CA THR A 300 -10.06 11.41 -17.09
C THR A 300 -11.19 10.72 -17.88
N GLY A 301 -12.47 10.98 -17.55
CA GLY A 301 -13.62 10.29 -18.12
C GLY A 301 -13.69 8.80 -17.76
N LYS A 302 -12.88 8.35 -16.79
CA LYS A 302 -12.84 6.96 -16.34
C LYS A 302 -13.58 6.84 -15.00
N PRO A 303 -14.47 5.84 -14.85
CA PRO A 303 -15.17 5.64 -13.59
C PRO A 303 -14.18 5.33 -12.46
N VAL A 304 -14.40 5.91 -11.28
CA VAL A 304 -13.69 5.52 -10.06
C VAL A 304 -14.01 4.06 -9.78
N LEU A 305 -13.00 3.21 -9.88
CA LEU A 305 -13.17 1.79 -9.66
C LEU A 305 -13.09 1.51 -8.15
N PRO A 306 -13.94 0.63 -7.60
CA PRO A 306 -13.94 0.33 -6.17
C PRO A 306 -12.59 -0.26 -5.73
N ALA A 307 -12.20 0.00 -4.47
CA ALA A 307 -11.00 -0.54 -3.83
C ALA A 307 -11.12 -2.07 -3.62
N LEU A 308 -10.96 -2.82 -4.70
CA LEU A 308 -11.13 -4.27 -4.76
C LEU A 308 -9.96 -4.91 -5.51
N ALA A 309 -9.57 -6.11 -5.10
CA ALA A 309 -8.57 -6.93 -5.80
C ALA A 309 -8.86 -7.10 -7.31
N GLN A 310 -10.15 -7.21 -7.67
CA GLN A 310 -10.61 -7.33 -9.06
C GLN A 310 -10.35 -6.08 -9.91
N VAL A 311 -10.33 -4.90 -9.28
CA VAL A 311 -10.05 -3.62 -9.93
C VAL A 311 -8.55 -3.45 -10.15
N ALA A 312 -7.73 -3.87 -9.19
CA ALA A 312 -6.29 -3.96 -9.38
C ALA A 312 -5.93 -4.91 -10.55
N GLU A 313 -6.76 -5.93 -10.80
CA GLU A 313 -6.67 -6.84 -11.96
C GLU A 313 -7.72 -6.56 -13.06
N ARG A 314 -8.13 -5.31 -13.32
CA ARG A 314 -9.02 -4.89 -14.44
C ARG A 314 -10.07 -5.92 -14.91
N GLN A 315 -10.90 -6.50 -14.03
CA GLN A 315 -11.88 -7.55 -14.43
C GLN A 315 -13.18 -7.55 -13.61
N GLY A 316 -14.21 -8.25 -14.12
CA GLY A 316 -15.59 -8.30 -13.62
C GLY A 316 -15.82 -8.90 -12.22
N ASN A 317 -17.05 -8.77 -11.72
CA ASN A 317 -17.43 -9.04 -10.33
C ASN A 317 -17.88 -10.48 -10.11
N MET A 318 -17.40 -11.11 -9.03
CA MET A 318 -17.79 -12.46 -8.65
C MET A 318 -17.82 -12.62 -7.13
N ALA A 319 -18.80 -13.34 -6.61
CA ALA A 319 -18.96 -13.57 -5.17
C ALA A 319 -19.51 -14.97 -4.88
N SER A 320 -18.96 -15.66 -3.88
CA SER A 320 -19.55 -16.90 -3.35
C SER A 320 -20.60 -16.54 -2.29
N VAL A 321 -21.75 -17.21 -2.31
CA VAL A 321 -22.84 -17.01 -1.33
C VAL A 321 -23.06 -18.24 -0.43
N GLY A 322 -22.12 -19.20 -0.46
CA GLY A 322 -22.21 -20.44 0.30
C GLY A 322 -23.15 -21.48 -0.32
N ARG A 323 -23.26 -22.65 0.33
CA ARG A 323 -24.07 -23.81 -0.15
C ARG A 323 -23.85 -24.15 -1.63
N TYR A 324 -22.59 -24.13 -2.08
CA TYR A 324 -22.21 -24.42 -3.47
C TYR A 324 -22.88 -23.49 -4.52
N LYS A 325 -23.17 -22.23 -4.13
CA LYS A 325 -23.73 -21.21 -5.01
C LYS A 325 -22.81 -19.98 -5.06
N ALA A 326 -22.74 -19.35 -6.23
CA ALA A 326 -22.03 -18.09 -6.43
C ALA A 326 -22.80 -17.18 -7.40
N LEU A 327 -22.34 -15.94 -7.49
CA LEU A 327 -22.77 -14.89 -8.40
C LEU A 327 -21.58 -14.55 -9.29
N VAL A 328 -21.81 -14.44 -10.60
CA VAL A 328 -20.82 -14.01 -11.58
C VAL A 328 -21.45 -12.94 -12.44
N ASP A 329 -20.83 -11.77 -12.51
CA ASP A 329 -21.22 -10.66 -13.36
C ASP A 329 -19.99 -10.16 -14.13
N LEU A 330 -19.94 -10.50 -15.42
CA LEU A 330 -18.85 -10.11 -16.32
C LEU A 330 -19.18 -8.85 -17.15
N ARG A 331 -20.27 -8.16 -16.84
CA ARG A 331 -20.64 -6.92 -17.54
C ARG A 331 -19.69 -5.80 -17.14
N GLN A 332 -19.24 -5.02 -18.14
CA GLN A 332 -18.38 -3.84 -17.90
C GLN A 332 -19.17 -2.61 -17.41
N SER A 333 -20.49 -2.59 -17.61
CA SER A 333 -21.42 -1.57 -17.11
C SER A 333 -22.81 -2.21 -16.92
N LYS A 334 -23.68 -1.60 -16.10
CA LYS A 334 -25.03 -2.12 -15.81
C LYS A 334 -25.88 -2.36 -17.07
N ASP A 335 -25.65 -1.56 -18.11
CA ASP A 335 -26.40 -1.58 -19.37
C ASP A 335 -25.66 -2.31 -20.51
N ALA A 336 -24.46 -2.85 -20.25
CA ALA A 336 -23.70 -3.59 -21.25
C ALA A 336 -24.26 -5.01 -21.44
N GLN A 337 -24.33 -5.49 -22.68
CA GLN A 337 -24.57 -6.92 -22.93
C GLN A 337 -23.40 -7.74 -22.39
N GLY A 338 -23.70 -8.69 -21.51
CA GLY A 338 -22.70 -9.56 -20.90
C GLY A 338 -23.33 -10.65 -20.05
N ILE A 339 -22.49 -11.53 -19.53
CA ILE A 339 -22.92 -12.72 -18.80
C ILE A 339 -23.14 -12.36 -17.33
N SER A 340 -24.38 -12.50 -16.86
CA SER A 340 -24.77 -12.43 -15.44
C SER A 340 -25.48 -13.73 -15.06
N LEU A 341 -24.91 -14.48 -14.13
CA LEU A 341 -25.37 -15.82 -13.76
C LEU A 341 -25.32 -16.04 -12.24
N ALA A 342 -26.29 -16.78 -11.71
CA ALA A 342 -26.32 -17.21 -10.31
C ALA A 342 -26.53 -18.73 -10.19
N GLY A 343 -25.97 -19.33 -9.13
CA GLY A 343 -26.22 -20.73 -8.77
C GLY A 343 -24.98 -21.64 -8.87
N PHE A 344 -25.20 -22.93 -9.11
CA PHE A 344 -24.15 -23.95 -9.08
C PHE A 344 -23.15 -23.82 -10.24
N VAL A 345 -23.64 -23.50 -11.46
CA VAL A 345 -22.77 -23.26 -12.61
C VAL A 345 -21.88 -22.04 -12.37
N SER A 346 -22.44 -20.95 -11.83
CA SER A 346 -21.67 -19.79 -11.37
C SER A 346 -20.66 -20.15 -10.29
N TRP A 347 -20.96 -21.09 -9.41
CA TRP A 347 -20.03 -21.58 -8.38
C TRP A 347 -18.84 -22.35 -8.98
N LEU A 348 -19.06 -23.16 -10.01
CA LEU A 348 -17.97 -23.80 -10.78
C LEU A 348 -17.13 -22.77 -11.55
N ILE A 349 -17.78 -21.80 -12.19
CA ILE A 349 -17.09 -20.70 -12.90
C ILE A 349 -16.25 -19.90 -11.90
N TRP A 350 -16.83 -19.53 -10.76
CA TRP A 350 -16.15 -18.83 -9.66
C TRP A 350 -14.91 -19.62 -9.23
N ARG A 351 -15.05 -20.91 -8.89
CA ARG A 351 -13.92 -21.75 -8.46
C ARG A 351 -12.83 -21.81 -9.52
N SER A 352 -13.20 -22.08 -10.78
CA SER A 352 -12.26 -22.20 -11.89
C SER A 352 -11.51 -20.88 -12.12
N ALA A 353 -12.25 -19.77 -12.15
CA ALA A 353 -11.69 -18.46 -12.43
C ALA A 353 -10.77 -17.99 -11.27
N TYR A 354 -11.13 -18.25 -10.02
CA TYR A 354 -10.25 -17.96 -8.89
C TYR A 354 -9.02 -18.86 -8.84
N LEU A 355 -9.17 -20.15 -9.18
CA LEU A 355 -8.04 -21.08 -9.31
C LEU A 355 -7.03 -20.57 -10.35
N THR A 356 -7.49 -20.09 -11.51
CA THR A 356 -6.58 -19.50 -12.51
C THR A 356 -5.93 -18.18 -12.07
N ARG A 357 -6.54 -17.45 -11.13
CA ARG A 357 -6.03 -16.16 -10.64
C ARG A 357 -5.06 -16.27 -9.47
N VAL A 358 -5.05 -17.38 -8.75
CA VAL A 358 -4.00 -17.64 -7.75
C VAL A 358 -2.64 -17.54 -8.44
N VAL A 359 -1.74 -16.75 -7.85
CA VAL A 359 -0.53 -16.25 -8.51
C VAL A 359 0.45 -17.35 -8.91
N SER A 360 0.55 -18.41 -8.09
CA SER A 360 1.50 -19.51 -8.23
C SER A 360 0.81 -20.84 -8.51
N TRP A 361 1.40 -21.66 -9.40
CA TRP A 361 0.95 -23.02 -9.68
C TRP A 361 0.88 -23.92 -8.45
N ARG A 362 1.80 -23.73 -7.49
CA ARG A 362 1.80 -24.46 -6.23
C ARG A 362 0.54 -24.16 -5.42
N ASN A 363 0.22 -22.89 -5.24
CA ASN A 363 -0.98 -22.49 -4.50
C ASN A 363 -2.27 -22.91 -5.23
N ARG A 364 -2.26 -22.92 -6.57
CA ARG A 364 -3.37 -23.50 -7.35
C ARG A 364 -3.59 -24.96 -6.98
N PHE A 365 -2.54 -25.75 -6.96
CA PHE A 365 -2.63 -27.15 -6.57
C PHE A 365 -3.18 -27.30 -5.14
N TYR A 366 -2.64 -26.56 -4.16
CA TYR A 366 -3.13 -26.61 -2.78
C TYR A 366 -4.60 -26.19 -2.64
N VAL A 367 -5.04 -25.14 -3.32
CA VAL A 367 -6.44 -24.71 -3.33
C VAL A 367 -7.34 -25.80 -3.92
N ALA A 368 -6.93 -26.42 -5.04
CA ALA A 368 -7.70 -27.50 -5.65
C ALA A 368 -7.81 -28.73 -4.74
N VAL A 369 -6.71 -29.13 -4.09
CA VAL A 369 -6.68 -30.25 -3.13
C VAL A 369 -7.56 -29.94 -1.93
N ASN A 370 -7.42 -28.76 -1.31
CA ASN A 370 -8.23 -28.39 -0.15
C ASN A 370 -9.72 -28.31 -0.49
N TRP A 371 -10.06 -27.83 -1.68
CA TRP A 371 -11.43 -27.86 -2.15
C TRP A 371 -12.00 -29.26 -2.35
N ALA A 372 -11.17 -30.23 -2.77
CA ALA A 372 -11.56 -31.63 -2.91
C ALA A 372 -11.68 -32.31 -1.56
N THR A 373 -10.71 -32.11 -0.65
CA THR A 373 -10.75 -32.68 0.70
C THR A 373 -11.93 -32.13 1.49
N THR A 374 -12.23 -30.83 1.43
CA THR A 374 -13.42 -30.28 2.09
C THR A 374 -14.73 -30.82 1.53
N LEU A 375 -14.76 -31.15 0.23
CA LEU A 375 -15.96 -31.73 -0.39
C LEU A 375 -16.20 -33.17 0.08
N VAL A 376 -15.13 -33.94 0.32
CA VAL A 376 -15.21 -35.36 0.72
C VAL A 376 -15.32 -35.53 2.23
N PHE A 377 -14.54 -34.78 3.01
CA PHE A 377 -14.34 -34.99 4.45
C PHE A 377 -14.92 -33.88 5.33
N GLY A 378 -15.45 -32.81 4.74
CA GLY A 378 -15.88 -31.63 5.50
C GLY A 378 -14.71 -30.69 5.84
N ARG A 379 -14.99 -29.65 6.62
CA ARG A 379 -14.01 -28.59 6.96
C ARG A 379 -13.06 -29.07 8.05
N ASP A 380 -11.86 -28.49 8.05
CA ASP A 380 -10.93 -28.67 9.16
C ASP A 380 -11.25 -27.67 10.27
N ASP A 381 -11.94 -28.14 11.31
CA ASP A 381 -12.35 -27.35 12.48
C ASP A 381 -11.41 -27.51 13.68
N SER A 382 -10.23 -28.14 13.50
CA SER A 382 -9.28 -28.46 14.58
C SER A 382 -8.74 -27.25 15.36
N ARG A 383 -8.91 -26.02 14.83
CA ARG A 383 -8.48 -24.76 15.45
C ARG A 383 -9.61 -23.95 16.09
N ILE A 384 -10.85 -24.44 16.04
CA ILE A 384 -12.05 -23.76 16.56
C ILE A 384 -12.40 -24.25 17.99
N GLY A 385 -11.57 -25.14 18.57
CA GLY A 385 -11.72 -25.69 19.92
C GLY A 385 -10.88 -25.00 20.98
#